data_AF-A0A525CVE8-F1
#
_entry.id   AF-A0A525CVE8-F1
#
_cell.length_a   1.000
_cell.length_b   1.000
_cell.length_c   1.000
_cell.angle_alpha   90.00
_cell.angle_beta   90.00
_cell.angle_gamma   90.00
#
_symmetry.space_group_name_H-M   'P 1'
#
loop_
_entity.id
_entity.type
_entity.pdbx_description
1 polymer ?
#
loop_
_entity_poly.entity_id
_entity_poly.type
_entity_poly.pdbx_seq_one_letter_code
_entity_poly.pdbx_strand_id
1 'polypeptide(L)'
;MDQSSAQDLQQGVMLVVGIITLCSVYASTAYSFLKYRIPKKRREYERVRKLLGLALETTEGDAKEEEEDLITRIFQDEFRGVDYVLPVTFVTVFTILGLWVLFSGKTPLILSGIFDLSDCSSKKDLLCYSRLSLLAIGMAVLGAYVWSLQYIVRRLINMDLAPNAFYSIGTRMVLATFTSVVLYHLIQSFEDPIKNEMIGNLPALAFLTGMFPQRILKFIQEKTLSMMPSETKASPLPLTMIEGMTLFNRVRLAELNIDNAQNLANANIRELIVRTPFNPLLIFDWLTQAKLYIYAKKDITALRKAAIRTNFDLIHAQRRGDLSQVADVSGIELKRLEMICHSVEEDLKNSFLETVRTNLTKL
;
A
#
# COMPACT_ATOMS: atom_id res chain seq x y z
N MET A 1 -4.16 6.19 -55.27
CA MET A 1 -4.61 6.07 -53.86
C MET A 1 -4.72 4.58 -53.54
N ASP A 2 -4.54 4.16 -52.28
CA ASP A 2 -4.86 2.81 -51.77
C ASP A 2 -3.76 1.75 -51.55
N GLN A 3 -2.54 2.15 -51.19
CA GLN A 3 -1.67 1.26 -50.38
C GLN A 3 -1.25 1.91 -49.06
N SER A 4 -0.88 3.21 -49.08
CA SER A 4 -0.57 3.97 -47.86
C SER A 4 -1.80 4.11 -46.94
N SER A 5 -2.98 4.41 -47.48
CA SER A 5 -4.23 4.53 -46.70
C SER A 5 -4.64 3.21 -46.05
N ALA A 6 -4.44 2.09 -46.76
CA ALA A 6 -4.73 0.75 -46.24
C ALA A 6 -3.75 0.33 -45.13
N GLN A 7 -2.45 0.65 -45.28
CA GLN A 7 -1.44 0.41 -44.25
C GLN A 7 -1.67 1.26 -43.00
N ASP A 8 -2.01 2.54 -43.15
CA ASP A 8 -2.32 3.44 -42.03
C ASP A 8 -3.57 2.98 -41.27
N LEU A 9 -4.61 2.51 -41.99
CA LEU A 9 -5.82 1.95 -41.38
C LEU A 9 -5.53 0.65 -40.62
N GLN A 10 -4.74 -0.25 -41.21
CA GLN A 10 -4.39 -1.54 -40.60
C GLN A 10 -3.52 -1.36 -39.35
N GLN A 11 -2.57 -0.40 -39.37
CA GLN A 11 -1.79 -0.01 -38.19
C GLN A 11 -2.68 0.57 -37.10
N GLY A 12 -3.61 1.47 -37.46
CA GLY A 12 -4.57 2.06 -36.51
C GLY A 12 -5.42 0.99 -35.81
N VAL A 13 -5.96 0.03 -36.55
CA VAL A 13 -6.75 -1.08 -35.99
C VAL A 13 -5.91 -1.95 -35.05
N MET A 14 -4.68 -2.32 -35.44
CA MET A 14 -3.80 -3.14 -34.60
C MET A 14 -3.45 -2.43 -33.29
N LEU A 15 -3.22 -1.11 -33.32
CA LEU A 15 -2.96 -0.32 -32.12
C LEU A 15 -4.16 -0.30 -31.17
N VAL A 16 -5.36 -0.07 -31.70
CA VAL A 16 -6.59 -0.07 -30.89
C VAL A 16 -6.81 -1.44 -30.25
N VAL A 17 -6.65 -2.53 -31.01
CA VAL A 17 -6.76 -3.90 -30.48
C VAL A 17 -5.72 -4.16 -29.39
N GLY A 18 -4.47 -3.71 -29.58
CA GLY A 18 -3.41 -3.85 -28.57
C GLY A 18 -3.74 -3.12 -27.26
N ILE A 19 -4.21 -1.87 -27.35
CA ILE A 19 -4.59 -1.07 -26.18
C ILE A 19 -5.77 -1.72 -25.43
N ILE A 20 -6.82 -2.15 -26.15
CA ILE A 20 -7.96 -2.84 -25.56
C ILE A 20 -7.52 -4.12 -24.85
N THR A 21 -6.63 -4.90 -25.48
CA THR A 21 -6.09 -6.14 -24.90
C THR A 21 -5.37 -5.88 -23.58
N LEU A 22 -4.50 -4.86 -23.53
CA LEU A 22 -3.78 -4.50 -22.31
C LEU A 22 -4.72 -3.98 -21.21
N CYS A 23 -5.74 -3.20 -21.56
CA CYS A 23 -6.71 -2.66 -20.60
C CYS A 23 -7.67 -3.74 -20.05
N SER A 24 -7.91 -4.82 -20.82
CA SER A 24 -8.82 -5.91 -20.42
C SER A 24 -8.40 -6.62 -19.13
N VAL A 25 -7.12 -6.51 -18.74
CA VAL A 25 -6.57 -7.12 -17.52
C VAL A 25 -7.30 -6.60 -16.26
N TYR A 26 -7.64 -5.31 -16.18
CA TYR A 26 -8.30 -4.74 -15.00
C TYR A 26 -9.73 -5.25 -14.83
N ALA A 27 -10.50 -5.30 -15.92
CA ALA A 27 -11.85 -5.85 -15.91
C ALA A 27 -11.85 -7.35 -15.61
N SER A 28 -10.92 -8.09 -16.23
CA SER A 28 -10.79 -9.55 -16.05
C SER A 28 -10.41 -9.91 -14.61
N THR A 29 -9.49 -9.16 -14.00
CA THR A 29 -9.09 -9.36 -12.60
C THR A 29 -10.19 -9.00 -11.61
N ALA A 30 -10.92 -7.89 -11.83
CA ALA A 30 -12.10 -7.54 -11.04
C ALA A 30 -13.18 -8.64 -11.10
N TYR A 31 -13.51 -9.12 -12.30
CA TYR A 31 -14.48 -10.21 -12.49
C TYR A 31 -14.03 -11.51 -11.81
N SER A 32 -12.77 -11.90 -12.00
CA SER A 32 -12.19 -13.09 -11.38
C SER A 32 -12.26 -13.03 -9.84
N PHE A 33 -11.96 -11.86 -9.27
CA PHE A 33 -12.02 -11.64 -7.84
C PHE A 33 -13.44 -11.77 -7.27
N LEU A 34 -14.40 -11.06 -7.88
CA LEU A 34 -15.80 -11.06 -7.46
C LEU A 34 -16.41 -12.47 -7.51
N LYS A 35 -16.15 -13.22 -8.59
CA LYS A 35 -16.77 -14.53 -8.81
C LYS A 35 -16.13 -15.67 -8.01
N TYR A 36 -14.80 -15.72 -7.93
CA TYR A 36 -14.10 -16.89 -7.42
C TYR A 36 -13.40 -16.67 -6.08
N ARG A 37 -12.97 -15.44 -5.76
CA ARG A 37 -12.12 -15.17 -4.59
C ARG A 37 -12.92 -14.73 -3.36
N ILE A 38 -13.99 -13.95 -3.53
CA ILE A 38 -14.86 -13.57 -2.40
C ILE A 38 -15.45 -14.79 -1.68
N PRO A 39 -16.02 -15.81 -2.36
CA PRO A 39 -16.55 -16.99 -1.68
C PRO A 39 -15.47 -17.76 -0.91
N LYS A 40 -14.24 -17.80 -1.45
CA LYS A 40 -13.10 -18.44 -0.78
C LYS A 40 -12.69 -17.69 0.48
N LYS A 41 -12.61 -16.35 0.42
CA LYS A 41 -12.30 -15.50 1.58
C LYS A 41 -13.34 -15.66 2.69
N ARG A 42 -14.64 -15.74 2.36
CA ARG A 42 -15.71 -16.02 3.32
C ARG A 42 -15.50 -17.34 4.07
N ARG A 43 -15.15 -18.42 3.36
CA ARG A 43 -14.88 -19.74 3.97
C ARG A 43 -13.62 -19.77 4.86
N GLU A 44 -12.62 -18.95 4.54
CA GLU A 44 -11.43 -18.82 5.39
C GLU A 44 -11.73 -18.06 6.68
N TYR A 45 -12.51 -16.99 6.58
CA TYR A 45 -13.01 -16.25 7.74
C TYR A 45 -13.82 -17.15 8.69
N GLU A 46 -14.76 -17.94 8.17
CA GLU A 46 -15.55 -18.87 8.98
C GLU A 46 -14.69 -19.91 9.71
N ARG A 47 -13.63 -20.41 9.06
CA ARG A 47 -12.66 -21.33 9.70
C ARG A 47 -11.90 -20.65 10.82
N VAL A 48 -11.42 -19.43 10.59
CA VAL A 48 -10.77 -18.61 11.61
C VAL A 48 -11.71 -18.35 12.79
N ARG A 49 -12.97 -17.99 12.52
CA ARG A 49 -13.96 -17.74 13.56
C ARG A 49 -14.15 -18.95 14.47
N LYS A 50 -14.22 -20.14 13.88
CA LYS A 50 -14.31 -21.41 14.61
C LYS A 50 -13.05 -21.68 15.46
N LEU A 51 -11.86 -21.39 14.92
CA LEU A 51 -10.61 -21.58 15.65
C LEU A 51 -10.44 -20.58 16.81
N LEU A 52 -10.70 -19.30 16.59
CA LEU A 52 -10.49 -18.27 17.60
C LEU A 52 -11.49 -18.31 18.77
N GLY A 53 -12.44 -19.26 18.79
CA GLY A 53 -13.48 -19.34 19.81
C GLY A 53 -14.40 -18.11 19.82
N LEU A 54 -14.37 -17.27 18.78
CA LEU A 54 -15.28 -16.13 18.61
C LEU A 54 -16.75 -16.58 18.54
N ALA A 55 -17.02 -17.88 18.40
CA ALA A 55 -18.34 -18.48 18.41
C ALA A 55 -18.88 -18.85 19.81
N LEU A 56 -18.10 -18.70 20.89
CA LEU A 56 -18.40 -19.32 22.20
C LEU A 56 -18.78 -18.38 23.36
N GLU A 57 -19.06 -17.09 23.14
CA GLU A 57 -19.61 -16.23 24.22
C GLU A 57 -20.96 -15.56 23.92
N THR A 58 -21.54 -15.72 22.74
CA THR A 58 -22.94 -15.35 22.52
C THR A 58 -23.84 -16.48 23.01
N THR A 59 -24.05 -16.49 24.32
CA THR A 59 -25.07 -17.31 25.00
C THR A 59 -26.42 -16.60 24.87
N GLU A 60 -26.90 -16.42 23.64
CA GLU A 60 -28.27 -15.99 23.29
C GLU A 60 -28.38 -16.07 21.76
N GLY A 61 -29.46 -16.68 21.26
CA GLY A 61 -29.65 -16.95 19.82
C GLY A 61 -29.65 -15.68 18.97
N ASP A 62 -30.15 -14.58 19.53
CA ASP A 62 -30.33 -13.31 18.84
C ASP A 62 -28.99 -12.60 18.55
N ALA A 63 -28.02 -12.67 19.46
CA ALA A 63 -26.70 -12.02 19.28
C ALA A 63 -25.82 -12.72 18.22
N LYS A 64 -26.01 -14.03 17.99
CA LYS A 64 -25.31 -14.77 16.92
C LYS A 64 -25.78 -14.35 15.54
N GLU A 65 -27.10 -14.19 15.39
CA GLU A 65 -27.68 -13.73 14.12
C GLU A 65 -27.25 -12.29 13.84
N GLU A 66 -27.27 -11.40 14.84
CA GLU A 66 -26.79 -10.02 14.69
C GLU A 66 -25.32 -9.92 14.27
N GLU A 67 -24.42 -10.75 14.83
CA GLU A 67 -23.00 -10.73 14.46
C GLU A 67 -22.75 -11.32 13.06
N GLU A 68 -23.44 -12.39 12.69
CA GLU A 68 -23.38 -12.95 11.33
C GLU A 68 -23.92 -11.97 10.28
N ASP A 69 -24.99 -11.26 10.62
CA ASP A 69 -25.53 -10.16 9.84
C ASP A 69 -24.52 -9.02 9.71
N LEU A 70 -23.89 -8.59 10.82
CA LEU A 70 -22.90 -7.52 10.81
C LEU A 70 -21.71 -7.87 9.92
N ILE A 71 -21.18 -9.08 10.02
CA ILE A 71 -20.05 -9.53 9.21
C ILE A 71 -20.46 -9.65 7.74
N THR A 72 -21.64 -10.22 7.47
CA THR A 72 -22.16 -10.32 6.10
C THR A 72 -22.36 -8.94 5.49
N ARG A 73 -22.84 -7.97 6.27
CA ARG A 73 -22.95 -6.56 5.89
C ARG A 73 -21.57 -5.95 5.62
N ILE A 74 -20.58 -6.13 6.50
CA ILE A 74 -19.20 -5.64 6.26
C ILE A 74 -18.63 -6.23 4.96
N PHE A 75 -18.80 -7.53 4.70
CA PHE A 75 -18.35 -8.14 3.45
C PHE A 75 -19.10 -7.59 2.22
N GLN A 76 -20.40 -7.35 2.33
CA GLN A 76 -21.21 -6.79 1.25
C GLN A 76 -20.85 -5.32 1.00
N ASP A 77 -20.65 -4.52 2.04
CA ASP A 77 -20.31 -3.11 1.95
C ASP A 77 -18.88 -2.90 1.45
N GLU A 78 -17.94 -3.78 1.84
CA GLU A 78 -16.54 -3.69 1.39
C GLU A 78 -16.35 -4.17 -0.07
N PHE A 79 -17.12 -5.19 -0.50
CA PHE A 79 -16.93 -5.87 -1.79
C PHE A 79 -18.16 -5.84 -2.70
N ARG A 80 -18.92 -4.75 -2.65
CA ARG A 80 -20.07 -4.52 -3.54
C ARG A 80 -19.60 -4.45 -4.99
N GLY A 81 -20.17 -5.30 -5.85
CA GLY A 81 -19.78 -5.36 -7.27
C GLY A 81 -19.93 -4.03 -8.01
N VAL A 82 -20.92 -3.22 -7.62
CA VAL A 82 -21.17 -1.88 -8.20
C VAL A 82 -20.01 -0.91 -7.91
N ASP A 83 -19.38 -1.05 -6.74
CA ASP A 83 -18.28 -0.17 -6.31
C ASP A 83 -17.01 -0.37 -7.13
N TYR A 84 -16.91 -1.47 -7.89
CA TYR A 84 -15.80 -1.71 -8.82
C TYR A 84 -15.95 -0.99 -10.16
N VAL A 85 -17.16 -0.56 -10.53
CA VAL A 85 -17.40 0.06 -11.85
C VAL A 85 -16.61 1.35 -12.00
N LEU A 86 -16.72 2.27 -11.03
CA LEU A 86 -16.03 3.56 -11.10
C LEU A 86 -14.49 3.44 -11.03
N PRO A 87 -13.89 2.68 -10.09
CA PRO A 87 -12.44 2.51 -10.04
C PRO A 87 -11.86 1.81 -11.28
N VAL A 88 -12.52 0.76 -11.79
CA VAL A 88 -12.03 0.04 -12.97
C VAL A 88 -12.11 0.95 -14.20
N THR A 89 -13.22 1.66 -14.40
CA THR A 89 -13.36 2.61 -15.51
C THR A 89 -12.36 3.76 -15.42
N PHE A 90 -12.11 4.29 -14.22
CA PHE A 90 -11.09 5.30 -13.97
C PHE A 90 -9.70 4.82 -14.42
N VAL A 91 -9.27 3.63 -13.98
CA VAL A 91 -7.97 3.06 -14.38
C VAL A 91 -7.90 2.79 -15.87
N THR A 92 -8.96 2.23 -16.48
CA THR A 92 -8.95 1.92 -17.91
C THR A 92 -8.85 3.18 -18.75
N VAL A 93 -9.55 4.26 -18.40
CA VAL A 93 -9.46 5.54 -19.12
C VAL A 93 -8.03 6.10 -19.08
N PHE A 94 -7.39 6.17 -17.91
CA PHE A 94 -6.02 6.68 -17.81
C PHE A 94 -4.99 5.77 -18.50
N THR A 95 -5.21 4.45 -18.47
CA THR A 95 -4.36 3.51 -19.20
C THR A 95 -4.51 3.68 -20.70
N ILE A 96 -5.73 3.85 -21.21
CA ILE A 96 -6.00 4.11 -22.63
C ILE A 96 -5.32 5.40 -23.07
N LEU A 97 -5.51 6.49 -22.33
CA LEU A 97 -4.89 7.79 -22.64
C LEU A 97 -3.36 7.68 -22.65
N GLY A 98 -2.77 7.05 -21.65
CA GLY A 98 -1.32 6.90 -21.54
C GLY A 98 -0.71 6.01 -22.62
N LEU A 99 -1.35 4.87 -22.94
CA LEU A 99 -0.92 4.01 -24.04
C LEU A 99 -1.15 4.67 -25.40
N TRP A 100 -2.22 5.44 -25.55
CA TRP A 100 -2.47 6.20 -26.76
C TRP A 100 -1.35 7.20 -27.03
N VAL A 101 -0.90 7.95 -26.02
CA VAL A 101 0.28 8.85 -26.14
C VAL A 101 1.53 8.08 -26.56
N LEU A 102 1.73 6.87 -26.05
CA LEU A 102 2.90 6.04 -26.31
C LEU A 102 2.95 5.48 -27.75
N PHE A 103 1.78 5.15 -28.30
CA PHE A 103 1.63 4.56 -29.62
C PHE A 103 1.22 5.57 -30.71
N SER A 104 0.85 6.80 -30.34
CA SER A 104 0.49 7.87 -31.29
C SER A 104 1.74 8.40 -32.00
N GLY A 105 1.96 7.95 -33.23
CA GLY A 105 3.04 8.42 -34.09
C GLY A 105 3.34 7.45 -35.23
N LYS A 106 3.92 7.95 -36.33
CA LYS A 106 4.38 7.10 -37.45
C LYS A 106 5.48 6.14 -37.02
N THR A 107 6.29 6.55 -36.05
CA THR A 107 7.20 5.69 -35.29
C THR A 107 6.70 5.66 -33.84
N PRO A 108 6.45 4.47 -33.26
CA PRO A 108 6.02 4.40 -31.87
C PRO A 108 7.08 5.03 -30.98
N LEU A 109 6.65 5.90 -30.07
CA LEU A 109 7.53 6.73 -29.25
C LEU A 109 8.54 5.88 -28.45
N ILE A 110 8.10 4.68 -28.03
CA ILE A 110 8.94 3.63 -27.39
C ILE A 110 10.22 3.36 -28.19
N LEU A 111 10.11 3.21 -29.50
CA LEU A 111 11.20 2.80 -30.38
C LEU A 111 12.04 4.00 -30.86
N SER A 112 11.46 5.20 -30.85
CA SER A 112 12.15 6.44 -31.20
C SER A 112 13.20 6.87 -30.16
N GLY A 113 13.08 6.40 -28.92
CA GLY A 113 13.82 6.89 -27.77
C GLY A 113 15.28 6.47 -27.62
N ILE A 114 15.88 5.78 -28.60
CA ILE A 114 17.31 5.36 -28.52
C ILE A 114 18.15 5.97 -29.64
N PHE A 115 17.56 6.27 -30.80
CA PHE A 115 18.34 6.60 -32.01
C PHE A 115 18.42 8.09 -32.35
N ASP A 116 17.59 8.97 -31.77
CA ASP A 116 17.43 10.37 -32.23
C ASP A 116 17.65 11.44 -31.14
N LEU A 117 18.01 11.04 -29.90
CA LEU A 117 18.11 11.97 -28.75
C LEU A 117 19.43 12.75 -28.65
N SER A 118 20.51 12.30 -29.31
CA SER A 118 21.82 12.97 -29.22
C SER A 118 21.86 14.31 -29.96
N ASP A 119 21.13 14.43 -31.08
CA ASP A 119 21.09 15.67 -31.88
C ASP A 119 20.17 16.75 -31.30
N CYS A 120 19.27 16.34 -30.40
CA CYS A 120 18.24 17.17 -29.79
C CYS A 120 18.76 18.00 -28.59
N SER A 121 20.00 17.77 -28.14
CA SER A 121 20.68 18.53 -27.08
C SER A 121 21.13 19.92 -27.55
N SER A 122 21.40 20.10 -28.85
CA SER A 122 22.18 21.24 -29.36
C SER A 122 21.35 22.45 -29.82
N LYS A 123 20.05 22.28 -30.15
CA LYS A 123 19.19 23.39 -30.64
C LYS A 123 18.01 23.65 -29.71
N LYS A 124 17.75 24.93 -29.39
CA LYS A 124 16.57 25.42 -28.68
C LYS A 124 15.29 25.30 -29.52
N ASP A 125 15.02 24.10 -30.03
CA ASP A 125 13.83 23.84 -30.83
C ASP A 125 12.67 23.43 -29.90
N LEU A 126 11.62 24.25 -29.84
CA LEU A 126 10.42 24.00 -29.06
C LEU A 126 9.78 22.62 -29.38
N LEU A 127 9.95 22.16 -30.62
CA LEU A 127 9.49 20.86 -31.10
C LEU A 127 10.27 19.70 -30.47
N CYS A 128 11.58 19.83 -30.29
CA CYS A 128 12.39 18.81 -29.63
C CYS A 128 12.01 18.71 -28.15
N TYR A 129 11.85 19.85 -27.49
CA TYR A 129 11.40 19.93 -26.10
C TYR A 129 10.05 19.21 -25.91
N SER A 130 9.06 19.51 -26.75
CA SER A 130 7.74 18.88 -26.69
C SER A 130 7.78 17.37 -26.95
N ARG A 131 8.66 16.89 -27.85
CA ARG A 131 8.81 15.46 -28.12
C ARG A 131 9.45 14.72 -26.95
N LEU A 132 10.48 15.29 -26.33
CA LEU A 132 11.16 14.71 -25.17
C LEU A 132 10.25 14.64 -23.94
N SER A 133 9.43 15.68 -23.71
CA SER A 133 8.43 15.63 -22.63
C SER A 133 7.36 14.57 -22.89
N LEU A 134 6.93 14.39 -24.15
CA LEU A 134 5.96 13.35 -24.52
C LEU A 134 6.55 11.94 -24.33
N LEU A 135 7.83 11.77 -24.67
CA LEU A 135 8.58 10.53 -24.45
C LEU A 135 8.71 10.21 -22.95
N ALA A 136 9.04 11.21 -22.13
CA ALA A 136 9.10 11.06 -20.68
C ALA A 136 7.74 10.65 -20.10
N ILE A 137 6.64 11.25 -20.57
CA ILE A 137 5.28 10.87 -20.17
C ILE A 137 4.99 9.41 -20.55
N GLY A 138 5.22 9.05 -21.80
CA GLY A 138 4.93 7.71 -22.31
C GLY A 138 5.70 6.61 -21.56
N MET A 139 7.01 6.82 -21.34
CA MET A 139 7.83 5.86 -20.61
C MET A 139 7.43 5.75 -19.13
N ALA A 140 7.03 6.85 -18.50
CA ALA A 140 6.49 6.82 -17.14
C ALA A 140 5.17 6.06 -17.05
N VAL A 141 4.25 6.22 -18.02
CA VAL A 141 3.02 5.42 -18.09
C VAL A 141 3.36 3.94 -18.20
N LEU A 142 4.32 3.55 -19.04
CA LEU A 142 4.72 2.15 -19.19
C LEU A 142 5.28 1.59 -17.87
N GLY A 143 6.10 2.37 -17.15
CA GLY A 143 6.58 2.01 -15.81
C GLY A 143 5.46 1.85 -14.79
N ALA A 144 4.49 2.76 -14.77
CA ALA A 144 3.33 2.69 -13.90
C ALA A 144 2.43 1.49 -14.25
N TYR A 145 2.28 1.16 -15.53
CA TYR A 145 1.54 0.01 -16.01
C TYR A 145 2.17 -1.31 -15.55
N VAL A 146 3.49 -1.49 -15.73
CA VAL A 146 4.20 -2.69 -15.24
C VAL A 146 4.05 -2.85 -13.73
N TRP A 147 4.18 -1.76 -12.97
CA TRP A 147 3.92 -1.79 -11.53
C TRP A 147 2.48 -2.19 -11.22
N SER A 148 1.50 -1.68 -11.97
CA SER A 148 0.08 -1.99 -11.76
C SER A 148 -0.23 -3.47 -11.96
N LEU A 149 0.40 -4.12 -12.95
CA LEU A 149 0.27 -5.56 -13.18
C LEU A 149 0.81 -6.37 -11.99
N GLN A 150 2.00 -6.03 -11.50
CA GLN A 150 2.57 -6.69 -10.32
C GLN A 150 1.72 -6.47 -9.08
N TYR A 151 1.22 -5.25 -8.88
CA TYR A 151 0.37 -4.88 -7.75
C TYR A 151 -0.96 -5.64 -7.76
N ILE A 152 -1.65 -5.68 -8.90
CA ILE A 152 -2.96 -6.31 -9.01
C ILE A 152 -2.87 -7.83 -8.90
N VAL A 153 -1.85 -8.45 -9.50
CA VAL A 153 -1.62 -9.90 -9.40
C VAL A 153 -1.33 -10.29 -7.95
N ARG A 154 -0.47 -9.53 -7.25
CA ARG A 154 -0.20 -9.76 -5.83
C ARG A 154 -1.45 -9.64 -4.97
N ARG A 155 -2.29 -8.62 -5.21
CA ARG A 155 -3.57 -8.44 -4.52
C ARG A 155 -4.57 -9.54 -4.81
N LEU A 156 -4.63 -10.01 -6.06
CA LEU A 156 -5.49 -11.12 -6.46
C LEU A 156 -5.07 -12.44 -5.79
N ILE A 157 -3.76 -12.71 -5.72
CA ILE A 157 -3.21 -13.90 -5.03
C ILE A 157 -3.52 -13.84 -3.54
N ASN A 158 -3.37 -12.67 -2.91
CA ASN A 158 -3.64 -12.44 -1.49
C ASN A 158 -5.14 -12.31 -1.16
N MET A 159 -6.04 -12.42 -2.15
CA MET A 159 -7.49 -12.25 -1.97
C MET A 159 -7.87 -10.90 -1.34
N ASP A 160 -7.11 -9.87 -1.69
CA ASP A 160 -7.21 -8.52 -1.14
C ASP A 160 -7.32 -7.47 -2.25
N LEU A 161 -8.33 -7.63 -3.10
CA LEU A 161 -8.58 -6.71 -4.21
C LEU A 161 -9.80 -5.84 -3.92
N ALA A 162 -9.69 -4.97 -2.93
CA ALA A 162 -10.71 -3.96 -2.66
C ALA A 162 -10.84 -2.96 -3.84
N PRO A 163 -12.00 -2.29 -4.03
CA PRO A 163 -12.18 -1.28 -5.08
C PRO A 163 -11.10 -0.18 -5.06
N ASN A 164 -10.68 0.23 -3.86
CA ASN A 164 -9.62 1.21 -3.64
C ASN A 164 -8.26 0.80 -4.25
N ALA A 165 -8.01 -0.50 -4.47
CA ALA A 165 -6.81 -0.97 -5.17
C ALA A 165 -6.70 -0.36 -6.57
N PHE A 166 -7.83 -0.26 -7.28
CA PHE A 166 -7.87 0.30 -8.62
C PHE A 166 -7.68 1.82 -8.59
N TYR A 167 -8.29 2.53 -7.63
CA TYR A 167 -7.98 3.95 -7.44
C TYR A 167 -6.49 4.20 -7.19
N SER A 168 -5.85 3.35 -6.39
CA SER A 168 -4.39 3.41 -6.17
C SER A 168 -3.57 3.22 -7.45
N ILE A 169 -4.05 2.41 -8.40
CA ILE A 169 -3.41 2.28 -9.72
C ILE A 169 -3.61 3.56 -10.54
N GLY A 170 -4.84 4.06 -10.63
CA GLY A 170 -5.14 5.23 -11.46
C GLY A 170 -4.48 6.51 -10.93
N THR A 171 -4.52 6.73 -9.62
CA THR A 171 -3.80 7.84 -8.97
C THR A 171 -2.29 7.74 -9.18
N ARG A 172 -1.71 6.53 -9.16
CA ARG A 172 -0.30 6.33 -9.48
C ARG A 172 0.02 6.65 -10.94
N MET A 173 -0.86 6.28 -11.89
CA MET A 173 -0.67 6.63 -13.30
C MET A 173 -0.66 8.16 -13.49
N VAL A 174 -1.63 8.85 -12.89
CA VAL A 174 -1.67 10.32 -12.91
C VAL A 174 -0.40 10.91 -12.30
N LEU A 175 -0.02 10.45 -11.10
CA LEU A 175 1.17 10.92 -10.42
C LEU A 175 2.45 10.67 -11.23
N ALA A 176 2.58 9.49 -11.85
CA ALA A 176 3.70 9.13 -12.71
C ALA A 176 3.87 10.09 -13.89
N THR A 177 2.77 10.48 -14.53
CA THR A 177 2.80 11.47 -15.62
C THR A 177 3.30 12.83 -15.13
N PHE A 178 2.74 13.33 -14.02
CA PHE A 178 3.16 14.62 -13.45
C PHE A 178 4.61 14.61 -12.96
N THR A 179 5.02 13.59 -12.22
CA THR A 179 6.38 13.50 -11.69
C THR A 179 7.42 13.34 -12.81
N SER A 180 7.08 12.67 -13.91
CA SER A 180 7.96 12.56 -15.07
C SER A 180 8.20 13.90 -15.76
N VAL A 181 7.15 14.71 -15.93
CA VAL A 181 7.27 16.07 -16.47
C VAL A 181 8.11 16.95 -15.55
N VAL A 182 7.84 16.93 -14.25
CA VAL A 182 8.63 17.69 -13.26
C VAL A 182 10.09 17.25 -13.28
N LEU A 183 10.36 15.94 -13.37
CA LEU A 183 11.71 15.42 -13.49
C LEU A 183 12.40 15.92 -14.76
N TYR A 184 11.70 15.92 -15.90
CA TYR A 184 12.24 16.46 -17.14
C TYR A 184 12.61 17.95 -17.01
N HIS A 185 11.74 18.77 -16.43
CA HIS A 185 12.06 20.18 -16.14
C HIS A 185 13.25 20.33 -15.20
N LEU A 186 13.37 19.47 -14.18
CA LEU A 186 14.51 19.46 -13.26
C LEU A 186 15.81 19.16 -14.02
N ILE A 187 15.80 18.15 -14.90
CA ILE A 187 16.95 17.77 -15.74
C ILE A 187 17.41 18.96 -16.60
N GLN A 188 16.47 19.75 -17.13
CA GLN A 188 16.79 20.93 -17.93
C GLN A 188 17.44 22.07 -17.13
N SER A 189 17.37 22.07 -15.80
CA SER A 189 18.02 23.09 -14.95
C SER A 189 19.50 22.82 -14.66
N PHE A 190 20.01 21.62 -14.96
CA PHE A 190 21.42 21.28 -14.77
C PHE A 190 22.31 21.81 -15.90
N GLU A 191 23.60 21.98 -15.60
CA GLU A 191 24.63 22.40 -16.55
C GLU A 191 25.08 21.26 -17.50
N ASP A 192 25.57 21.63 -18.68
CA ASP A 192 26.17 20.73 -19.68
C ASP A 192 27.59 20.36 -19.19
N PRO A 193 27.83 19.17 -18.59
CA PRO A 193 27.60 17.89 -19.29
C PRO A 193 26.58 16.95 -18.62
N ILE A 194 26.22 17.19 -17.36
CA ILE A 194 25.34 16.32 -16.56
C ILE A 194 23.97 16.20 -17.23
N LYS A 195 23.47 17.32 -17.76
CA LYS A 195 22.20 17.38 -18.50
C LYS A 195 22.16 16.42 -19.68
N ASN A 196 23.22 16.33 -20.48
CA ASN A 196 23.24 15.51 -21.69
C ASN A 196 23.23 14.01 -21.38
N GLU A 197 23.95 13.60 -20.34
CA GLU A 197 23.92 12.23 -19.84
C GLU A 197 22.52 11.85 -19.33
N MET A 198 21.87 12.76 -18.58
CA MET A 198 20.52 12.54 -18.07
C MET A 198 19.46 12.51 -19.18
N ILE A 199 19.59 13.33 -20.23
CA ILE A 199 18.67 13.31 -21.38
C ILE A 199 18.84 12.01 -22.18
N GLY A 200 20.06 11.54 -22.39
CA GLY A 200 20.31 10.24 -23.04
C GLY A 200 19.65 9.07 -22.29
N ASN A 201 19.65 9.15 -20.95
CA ASN A 201 19.00 8.16 -20.08
C ASN A 201 17.53 8.48 -19.74
N LEU A 202 16.94 9.52 -20.34
CA LEU A 202 15.60 10.00 -20.02
C LEU A 202 14.53 8.90 -20.11
N PRO A 203 14.50 8.00 -21.12
CA PRO A 203 13.50 6.93 -21.18
C PRO A 203 13.56 5.99 -19.97
N ALA A 204 14.77 5.61 -19.54
CA ALA A 204 14.97 4.74 -18.39
C ALA A 204 14.61 5.45 -17.08
N LEU A 205 15.03 6.71 -16.92
CA LEU A 205 14.70 7.54 -15.75
C LEU A 205 13.20 7.78 -15.64
N ALA A 206 12.52 8.09 -16.75
CA ALA A 206 11.09 8.28 -16.81
C ALA A 206 10.32 6.99 -16.49
N PHE A 207 10.76 5.84 -17.03
CA PHE A 207 10.19 4.53 -16.69
C PHE A 207 10.28 4.23 -15.20
N LEU A 208 11.46 4.39 -14.59
CA LEU A 208 11.66 4.17 -13.16
C LEU A 208 10.85 5.15 -12.31
N THR A 209 10.72 6.40 -12.77
CA THR A 209 9.89 7.43 -12.14
C THR A 209 8.43 7.03 -12.14
N GLY A 210 7.94 6.47 -13.24
CA GLY A 210 6.58 5.94 -13.31
C GLY A 210 6.34 4.70 -12.47
N MET A 211 7.35 3.83 -12.35
CA MET A 211 7.28 2.65 -11.50
C MET A 211 7.25 3.02 -10.00
N PHE A 212 7.98 4.07 -9.58
CA PHE A 212 8.12 4.47 -8.18
C PHE A 212 7.94 5.98 -7.93
N PRO A 213 6.78 6.58 -8.26
CA PRO A 213 6.61 8.04 -8.23
C PRO A 213 6.74 8.62 -6.82
N GLN A 214 6.29 7.89 -5.78
CA GLN A 214 6.42 8.37 -4.40
C GLN A 214 7.88 8.48 -3.94
N ARG A 215 8.78 7.60 -4.42
CA ARG A 215 10.21 7.66 -4.06
C ARG A 215 10.86 8.90 -4.66
N ILE A 216 10.50 9.22 -5.90
CA ILE A 216 10.97 10.42 -6.59
C ILE A 216 10.42 11.68 -5.90
N LEU A 217 9.14 11.70 -5.55
CA LEU A 217 8.56 12.83 -4.84
C LEU A 217 9.21 13.06 -3.47
N LYS A 218 9.48 11.98 -2.73
CA LYS A 218 10.19 12.06 -1.45
C LYS A 218 11.61 12.58 -1.63
N PHE A 219 12.33 12.15 -2.66
CA PHE A 219 13.66 12.67 -2.98
C PHE A 219 13.62 14.18 -3.28
N ILE A 220 12.63 14.63 -4.07
CA ILE A 220 12.40 16.06 -4.33
C ILE A 220 12.09 16.82 -3.03
N GLN A 221 11.22 16.26 -2.19
CA GLN A 221 10.82 16.85 -0.92
C GLN A 221 11.99 16.95 0.05
N GLU A 222 12.76 15.88 0.26
CA GLU A 222 13.94 15.87 1.15
C GLU A 222 14.97 16.92 0.73
N LYS A 223 15.19 17.06 -0.58
CA LYS A 223 16.11 18.06 -1.13
C LYS A 223 15.58 19.50 -1.02
N THR A 224 14.26 19.68 -0.98
CA THR A 224 13.62 20.99 -0.75
C THR A 224 13.62 21.34 0.74
N LEU A 225 13.27 20.38 1.59
CA LEU A 225 13.22 20.55 3.04
C LEU A 225 14.60 20.67 3.68
N SER A 226 15.68 20.17 3.06
CA SER A 226 17.04 20.45 3.53
C SER A 226 17.40 21.95 3.47
N MET A 227 16.57 22.77 2.83
CA MET A 227 16.69 24.23 2.83
C MET A 227 15.85 24.91 3.93
N MET A 228 15.10 24.15 4.74
CA MET A 228 14.25 24.67 5.81
C MET A 228 14.64 24.10 7.19
N PRO A 229 14.54 24.88 8.28
CA PRO A 229 14.84 24.40 9.63
C PRO A 229 13.84 23.35 10.10
N SER A 230 14.33 22.32 10.81
CA SER A 230 13.53 21.20 11.28
C SER A 230 12.75 21.55 12.55
N GLU A 231 11.43 21.43 12.52
CA GLU A 231 10.59 21.55 13.72
C GLU A 231 10.57 20.26 14.54
N THR A 232 10.62 20.41 15.87
CA THR A 232 10.52 19.32 16.84
C THR A 232 9.10 18.73 16.84
N LYS A 233 8.88 17.68 16.06
CA LYS A 233 7.57 17.01 15.97
C LYS A 233 7.33 16.07 17.16
N ALA A 234 6.08 15.99 17.60
CA ALA A 234 5.61 14.99 18.56
C ALA A 234 5.91 13.56 18.07
N SER A 235 6.11 12.62 19.00
CA SER A 235 6.45 11.23 18.67
C SER A 235 5.37 10.59 17.79
N PRO A 236 5.65 10.28 16.52
CA PRO A 236 4.62 9.83 15.58
C PRO A 236 4.18 8.37 15.78
N LEU A 237 4.70 7.67 16.81
CA LEU A 237 4.48 6.25 17.11
C LEU A 237 4.40 5.38 15.84
N PRO A 238 5.46 5.33 15.01
CA PRO A 238 5.38 4.75 13.70
C PRO A 238 5.17 3.23 13.77
N LEU A 239 4.37 2.70 12.83
CA LEU A 239 4.13 1.25 12.67
C LEU A 239 5.41 0.45 12.37
N THR A 240 6.51 1.10 11.99
CA THR A 240 7.81 0.45 11.81
C THR A 240 8.37 -0.12 13.11
N MET A 241 7.92 0.36 14.26
CA MET A 241 8.32 -0.19 15.56
C MET A 241 7.61 -1.50 15.87
N ILE A 242 6.51 -1.85 15.22
CA ILE A 242 5.82 -3.13 15.44
C ILE A 242 6.58 -4.24 14.71
N GLU A 243 6.97 -5.28 15.46
CA GLU A 243 7.75 -6.40 14.92
C GLU A 243 6.88 -7.34 14.08
N GLY A 244 7.46 -7.93 13.04
CA GLY A 244 6.73 -8.80 12.10
C GLY A 244 5.92 -8.05 11.03
N MET A 245 5.96 -6.72 10.99
CA MET A 245 5.29 -5.93 9.95
C MET A 245 6.17 -5.68 8.71
N THR A 246 5.74 -6.20 7.57
CA THR A 246 6.32 -5.84 6.27
C THR A 246 5.84 -4.47 5.79
N LEU A 247 6.50 -3.90 4.78
CA LEU A 247 6.02 -2.68 4.12
C LEU A 247 4.60 -2.84 3.56
N PHE A 248 4.29 -4.03 3.02
CA PHE A 248 2.96 -4.34 2.50
C PHE A 248 1.90 -4.25 3.61
N ASN A 249 2.23 -4.76 4.81
CA ASN A 249 1.31 -4.73 5.95
C ASN A 249 0.98 -3.28 6.34
N ARG A 250 2.00 -2.41 6.41
CA ARG A 250 1.80 -0.98 6.73
C ARG A 250 0.96 -0.25 5.70
N VAL A 251 1.22 -0.49 4.41
CA VAL A 251 0.42 0.14 3.33
C VAL A 251 -1.04 -0.29 3.43
N ARG A 252 -1.32 -1.57 3.71
CA ARG A 252 -2.70 -2.04 3.80
C ARG A 252 -3.42 -1.55 5.06
N LEU A 253 -2.71 -1.38 6.18
CA LEU A 253 -3.27 -0.72 7.36
C LEU A 253 -3.53 0.77 7.12
N ALA A 254 -2.65 1.47 6.41
CA ALA A 254 -2.84 2.87 6.04
C ALA A 254 -4.08 3.07 5.15
N GLU A 255 -4.40 2.11 4.28
CA GLU A 255 -5.66 2.11 3.51
C GLU A 255 -6.92 2.01 4.38
N LEU A 256 -6.78 1.58 5.64
CA LEU A 256 -7.84 1.56 6.66
C LEU A 256 -7.71 2.73 7.65
N ASN A 257 -6.93 3.76 7.33
CA ASN A 257 -6.59 4.90 8.20
C ASN A 257 -5.86 4.50 9.49
N ILE A 258 -5.16 3.36 9.47
CA ILE A 258 -4.31 2.91 10.55
C ILE A 258 -2.85 3.23 10.19
N ASP A 259 -2.44 4.45 10.52
CA ASP A 259 -1.15 5.02 10.10
C ASP A 259 -0.08 4.99 11.20
N ASN A 260 -0.50 4.83 12.45
CA ASN A 260 0.36 4.82 13.63
C ASN A 260 -0.06 3.72 14.62
N ALA A 261 0.78 3.45 15.62
CA ALA A 261 0.52 2.41 16.61
C ALA A 261 -0.69 2.72 17.50
N GLN A 262 -1.05 4.00 17.68
CA GLN A 262 -2.23 4.39 18.45
C GLN A 262 -3.53 3.98 17.76
N ASN A 263 -3.64 4.22 16.46
CA ASN A 263 -4.77 3.78 15.65
C ASN A 263 -4.84 2.25 15.63
N LEU A 264 -3.70 1.57 15.51
CA LEU A 264 -3.64 0.11 15.47
C LEU A 264 -4.07 -0.53 16.80
N ALA A 265 -3.65 -0.01 17.94
CA ALA A 265 -4.00 -0.55 19.25
C ALA A 265 -5.50 -0.41 19.59
N ASN A 266 -6.16 0.59 19.01
CA ASN A 266 -7.58 0.86 19.18
C ASN A 266 -8.44 0.31 18.02
N ALA A 267 -7.82 -0.32 17.02
CA ALA A 267 -8.52 -0.84 15.87
C ALA A 267 -9.38 -2.06 16.26
N ASN A 268 -10.54 -2.18 15.63
CA ASN A 268 -11.41 -3.34 15.82
C ASN A 268 -10.79 -4.57 15.15
N ILE A 269 -10.40 -5.56 15.96
CA ILE A 269 -9.78 -6.80 15.47
C ILE A 269 -10.68 -7.56 14.48
N ARG A 270 -12.01 -7.57 14.69
CA ARG A 270 -12.95 -8.25 13.80
C ARG A 270 -12.97 -7.59 12.44
N GLU A 271 -13.03 -6.26 12.43
CA GLU A 271 -12.96 -5.46 11.21
C GLU A 271 -11.65 -5.69 10.46
N LEU A 272 -10.52 -5.70 11.18
CA LEU A 272 -9.21 -5.98 10.58
C LEU A 272 -9.14 -7.37 9.95
N ILE A 273 -9.67 -8.41 10.61
CA ILE A 273 -9.69 -9.78 10.07
C ILE A 273 -10.53 -9.85 8.78
N VAL A 274 -11.62 -9.08 8.69
CA VAL A 274 -12.50 -9.07 7.51
C VAL A 274 -11.89 -8.25 6.38
N ARG A 275 -11.44 -7.03 6.68
CA ARG A 275 -10.98 -6.05 5.68
C ARG A 275 -9.59 -6.34 5.15
N THR A 276 -8.73 -6.98 5.94
CA THR A 276 -7.35 -7.29 5.53
C THR A 276 -7.17 -8.77 5.15
N PRO A 277 -6.08 -9.13 4.45
CA PRO A 277 -5.74 -10.52 4.16
C PRO A 277 -4.80 -11.13 5.20
N PHE A 278 -4.60 -10.47 6.35
CA PHE A 278 -3.61 -10.90 7.33
C PHE A 278 -4.10 -12.11 8.12
N ASN A 279 -3.15 -12.94 8.53
CA ASN A 279 -3.46 -14.01 9.48
C ASN A 279 -3.98 -13.37 10.79
N PRO A 280 -5.13 -13.79 11.31
CA PRO A 280 -5.70 -13.27 12.56
C PRO A 280 -4.75 -13.32 13.75
N LEU A 281 -3.91 -14.35 13.84
CA LEU A 281 -2.90 -14.46 14.89
C LEU A 281 -1.86 -13.35 14.76
N LEU A 282 -1.48 -12.97 13.54
CA LEU A 282 -0.58 -11.83 13.30
C LEU A 282 -1.26 -10.50 13.62
N ILE A 283 -2.55 -10.36 13.30
CA ILE A 283 -3.32 -9.14 13.65
C ILE A 283 -3.35 -8.97 15.16
N PHE A 284 -3.70 -10.05 15.89
CA PHE A 284 -3.73 -10.07 17.35
C PHE A 284 -2.36 -9.74 17.94
N ASP A 285 -1.31 -10.34 17.38
CA ASP A 285 0.07 -10.06 17.75
C ASP A 285 0.44 -8.58 17.58
N TRP A 286 0.13 -7.98 16.43
CA TRP A 286 0.42 -6.57 16.19
C TRP A 286 -0.39 -5.64 17.10
N LEU A 287 -1.65 -5.96 17.40
CA LEU A 287 -2.50 -5.22 18.33
C LEU A 287 -1.91 -5.19 19.75
N THR A 288 -1.46 -6.35 20.23
CA THR A 288 -0.89 -6.51 21.58
C THR A 288 0.47 -5.83 21.72
N GLN A 289 1.31 -5.86 20.68
CA GLN A 289 2.52 -5.05 20.59
C GLN A 289 2.21 -3.55 20.54
N ALA A 290 1.21 -3.13 19.77
CA ALA A 290 0.83 -1.72 19.62
C ALA A 290 0.31 -1.13 20.94
N LYS A 291 -0.53 -1.88 21.68
CA LYS A 291 -0.99 -1.48 23.02
C LYS A 291 0.18 -1.26 23.98
N LEU A 292 1.14 -2.19 24.05
CA LEU A 292 2.34 -2.00 24.87
C LEU A 292 3.14 -0.75 24.43
N TYR A 293 3.29 -0.56 23.12
CA TYR A 293 4.08 0.52 22.56
C TYR A 293 3.52 1.92 22.85
N ILE A 294 2.20 2.09 22.96
CA ILE A 294 1.59 3.39 23.32
C ILE A 294 2.04 3.87 24.70
N TYR A 295 2.14 2.95 25.67
CA TYR A 295 2.55 3.28 27.04
C TYR A 295 4.07 3.34 27.17
N ALA A 296 4.78 2.35 26.61
CA ALA A 296 6.24 2.27 26.70
C ALA A 296 6.95 3.34 25.87
N LYS A 297 6.38 3.75 24.72
CA LYS A 297 6.95 4.73 23.79
C LYS A 297 8.42 4.41 23.48
N LYS A 298 9.35 5.29 23.89
CA LYS A 298 10.80 5.12 23.66
C LYS A 298 11.37 3.89 24.37
N ASP A 299 10.75 3.43 25.45
CA ASP A 299 11.24 2.33 26.26
C ASP A 299 10.91 0.95 25.65
N ILE A 300 10.15 0.91 24.55
CA ILE A 300 9.75 -0.35 23.92
C ILE A 300 10.96 -1.20 23.48
N THR A 301 12.05 -0.55 23.04
CA THR A 301 13.28 -1.25 22.65
C THR A 301 13.99 -1.87 23.85
N ALA A 302 13.87 -1.24 25.02
CA ALA A 302 14.44 -1.75 26.26
C ALA A 302 13.63 -2.94 26.79
N LEU A 303 12.29 -2.84 26.76
CA LEU A 303 11.40 -3.96 27.13
C LEU A 303 11.64 -5.21 26.28
N ARG A 304 11.88 -5.06 24.99
CA ARG A 304 12.19 -6.19 24.08
C ARG A 304 13.48 -6.90 24.42
N LYS A 305 14.50 -6.16 24.90
CA LYS A 305 15.74 -6.79 25.39
C LYS A 305 15.50 -7.66 26.63
N ALA A 306 14.49 -7.31 27.43
CA ALA A 306 14.03 -8.11 28.56
C ALA A 306 12.98 -9.18 28.17
N ALA A 307 12.91 -9.56 26.89
CA ALA A 307 11.96 -10.53 26.34
C ALA A 307 10.46 -10.16 26.50
N ILE A 308 10.14 -8.90 26.77
CA ILE A 308 8.77 -8.38 26.82
C ILE A 308 8.43 -7.78 25.46
N ARG A 309 7.64 -8.50 24.67
CA ARG A 309 7.27 -8.09 23.31
C ARG A 309 5.84 -7.55 23.23
N THR A 310 4.93 -8.18 23.96
CA THR A 310 3.49 -7.86 23.96
C THR A 310 3.03 -7.34 25.33
N ASN A 311 1.90 -6.65 25.36
CA ASN A 311 1.26 -6.24 26.61
C ASN A 311 0.97 -7.43 27.55
N PHE A 312 0.67 -8.59 26.98
CA PHE A 312 0.45 -9.84 27.70
C PHE A 312 1.71 -10.39 28.36
N ASP A 313 2.87 -10.28 27.71
CA ASP A 313 4.16 -10.69 28.30
C ASP A 313 4.46 -9.86 29.55
N LEU A 314 4.19 -8.54 29.48
CA LEU A 314 4.38 -7.63 30.62
C LEU A 314 3.48 -8.00 31.80
N ILE A 315 2.19 -8.23 31.56
CA ILE A 315 1.24 -8.65 32.60
C ILE A 315 1.65 -10.03 33.17
N HIS A 316 2.16 -10.94 32.33
CA HIS A 316 2.63 -12.24 32.80
C HIS A 316 3.85 -12.12 33.72
N ALA A 317 4.81 -11.27 33.36
CA ALA A 317 5.94 -10.96 34.23
C ALA A 317 5.49 -10.37 35.57
N GLN A 318 4.50 -9.47 35.55
CA GLN A 318 3.92 -8.90 36.79
C GLN A 318 3.28 -9.97 37.67
N ARG A 319 2.45 -10.85 37.09
CA ARG A 319 1.76 -11.92 37.83
C ARG A 319 2.73 -12.94 38.43
N ARG A 320 3.91 -13.12 37.84
CA ARG A 320 4.99 -13.97 38.36
C ARG A 320 5.86 -13.28 39.40
N GLY A 321 5.78 -11.95 39.53
CA GLY A 321 6.65 -11.16 40.40
C GLY A 321 8.01 -10.83 39.78
N ASP A 322 8.19 -11.04 38.47
CA ASP A 322 9.47 -10.87 37.76
C ASP A 322 9.74 -9.40 37.33
N LEU A 323 8.91 -8.43 37.76
CA LEU A 323 9.01 -7.04 37.31
C LEU A 323 10.35 -6.39 37.66
N SER A 324 10.95 -6.76 38.80
CA SER A 324 12.28 -6.28 39.20
C SER A 324 13.36 -6.75 38.24
N GLN A 325 13.33 -8.02 37.84
CA GLN A 325 14.29 -8.57 36.87
C GLN A 325 14.12 -7.91 35.49
N VAL A 326 12.88 -7.64 35.07
CA VAL A 326 12.60 -6.92 33.83
C VAL A 326 13.14 -5.48 33.90
N ALA A 327 12.98 -4.80 35.04
CA ALA A 327 13.54 -3.46 35.26
C ALA A 327 15.08 -3.46 35.18
N ASP A 328 15.73 -4.44 35.83
CA ASP A 328 17.19 -4.60 35.84
C ASP A 328 17.76 -4.85 34.44
N VAL A 329 17.12 -5.74 33.66
CA VAL A 329 17.58 -6.09 32.30
C VAL A 329 17.27 -4.98 31.29
N SER A 330 16.12 -4.31 31.43
CA SER A 330 15.71 -3.25 30.51
C SER A 330 16.39 -1.90 30.82
N GLY A 331 16.87 -1.70 32.05
CA GLY A 331 17.39 -0.41 32.52
C GLY A 331 16.30 0.65 32.72
N ILE A 332 15.04 0.23 32.82
CA ILE A 332 13.89 1.11 33.08
C ILE A 332 13.69 1.19 34.59
N GLU A 333 13.46 2.39 35.12
CA GLU A 333 13.12 2.56 36.54
C GLU A 333 11.88 1.73 36.91
N LEU A 334 11.97 0.94 37.99
CA LEU A 334 10.89 0.04 38.42
C LEU A 334 9.54 0.76 38.56
N LYS A 335 9.52 1.96 39.15
CA LYS A 335 8.30 2.77 39.28
C LYS A 335 7.67 3.10 37.93
N ARG A 336 8.49 3.41 36.93
CA ARG A 336 8.01 3.69 35.56
C ARG A 336 7.44 2.43 34.91
N LEU A 337 8.10 1.28 35.13
CA LEU A 337 7.62 -0.01 34.65
C LEU A 337 6.28 -0.40 35.30
N GLU A 338 6.12 -0.17 36.61
CA GLU A 338 4.87 -0.38 37.35
C GLU A 338 3.74 0.51 36.80
N MET A 339 4.01 1.80 36.55
CA MET A 339 3.02 2.71 35.93
C MET A 339 2.58 2.24 34.54
N ILE A 340 3.53 1.80 33.70
CA ILE A 340 3.22 1.23 32.38
C ILE A 340 2.36 -0.02 32.55
N CYS A 341 2.73 -0.91 33.47
CA CYS A 341 2.01 -2.15 33.71
C CYS A 341 0.57 -1.90 34.17
N HIS A 342 0.38 -0.96 35.11
CA HIS A 342 -0.94 -0.57 35.58
C HIS A 342 -1.81 -0.01 34.45
N SER A 343 -1.27 0.90 33.63
CA SER A 343 -1.99 1.49 32.48
C SER A 343 -2.38 0.42 31.46
N VAL A 344 -1.49 -0.54 31.21
CA VAL A 344 -1.73 -1.67 30.32
C VAL A 344 -2.82 -2.59 30.88
N GLU A 345 -2.83 -2.86 32.18
CA GLU A 345 -3.82 -3.72 32.83
C GLU A 345 -5.22 -3.10 32.80
N GLU A 346 -5.34 -1.80 33.06
CA GLU A 346 -6.61 -1.07 32.96
C GLU A 346 -7.17 -1.09 31.52
N ASP A 347 -6.34 -0.83 30.52
CA ASP A 347 -6.73 -0.88 29.11
C ASP A 347 -7.14 -2.31 28.68
N LEU A 348 -6.48 -3.33 29.25
CA LEU A 348 -6.78 -4.71 28.92
C LEU A 348 -8.16 -5.15 29.43
N LYS A 349 -8.50 -4.80 30.68
CA LYS A 349 -9.80 -5.06 31.31
C LYS A 349 -10.96 -4.45 30.52
N ASN A 350 -10.70 -3.32 29.86
CA ASN A 350 -11.67 -2.63 29.02
C ASN A 350 -11.69 -3.12 27.56
N SER A 351 -10.87 -4.12 27.20
CA SER A 351 -10.69 -4.56 25.81
C SER A 351 -11.12 -6.01 25.59
N PHE A 352 -11.71 -6.28 24.42
CA PHE A 352 -12.09 -7.61 23.92
C PHE A 352 -10.92 -8.61 23.79
N LEU A 353 -9.68 -8.18 24.01
CA LEU A 353 -8.47 -8.99 23.79
C LEU A 353 -8.26 -10.07 24.87
N GLU A 354 -8.75 -9.89 26.11
CA GLU A 354 -8.66 -10.94 27.15
C GLU A 354 -9.51 -12.17 26.79
N THR A 355 -10.73 -11.95 26.29
CA THR A 355 -11.61 -13.02 25.78
C THR A 355 -10.94 -13.82 24.67
N VAL A 356 -10.38 -13.13 23.67
CA VAL A 356 -9.72 -13.78 22.52
C VAL A 356 -8.51 -14.61 22.94
N ARG A 357 -7.70 -14.11 23.88
CA ARG A 357 -6.53 -14.86 24.37
C ARG A 357 -6.90 -16.15 25.07
N THR A 358 -7.90 -16.10 25.95
CA THR A 358 -8.32 -17.25 26.77
C THR A 358 -8.80 -18.41 25.89
N ASN A 359 -9.38 -18.08 24.74
CA ASN A 359 -9.81 -19.05 23.74
C ASN A 359 -8.63 -19.60 22.91
N LEU A 360 -7.63 -18.76 22.61
CA LEU A 360 -6.41 -19.18 21.89
C LEU A 360 -5.52 -20.13 22.68
N THR A 361 -5.48 -20.04 24.02
CA THR A 361 -4.66 -20.94 24.87
C THR A 361 -5.28 -22.32 25.09
N LYS A 362 -6.53 -22.55 24.65
CA LYS A 362 -7.25 -23.83 24.77
C LYS A 362 -7.16 -24.69 23.51
N LEU A 363 -6.66 -24.12 22.41
CA LEU A 363 -6.24 -24.84 21.19
C LEU A 363 -4.80 -25.31 21.35
#